data_AF-A0A4Q9HRG1-F1
#
_entry.id   AF-A0A4Q9HRG1-F1
#
_cell.length_a   1.000
_cell.length_b   1.000
_cell.length_c   1.000
_cell.angle_alpha   90.00
_cell.angle_beta   90.00
_cell.angle_gamma   90.00
#
_symmetry.space_group_name_H-M   'P 1'
#
loop_
_entity.id
_entity.type
_entity.pdbx_description
1 polymer ?
#
loop_
_entity_poly.entity_id
_entity_poly.type
_entity_poly.pdbx_seq_one_letter_code
_entity_poly.pdbx_strand_id
1 'polypeptide(L)'
;MTIRHFTREQLEDLGIPPTDPDEIDFEEHLLADEHVTTLKYTALRRCIFRADDDGLTYAVKYEAPIDVGDFEVGDGPDDHGWYGDTVKADRVEPREVTVVRWEPVSEEGF
;
A
#
# COMPACT_ATOMS: atom_id res chain seq x y z
N MET A 1 2.89 -9.12 -16.77
CA MET A 1 2.13 -8.28 -15.84
C MET A 1 0.92 -7.76 -16.57
N THR A 2 -0.27 -8.03 -16.06
CA THR A 2 -1.51 -7.48 -16.62
C THR A 2 -1.81 -6.21 -15.84
N ILE A 3 -1.68 -5.06 -16.51
CA ILE A 3 -1.89 -3.73 -15.91
C ILE A 3 -3.31 -3.28 -16.26
N ARG A 4 -4.03 -2.76 -15.27
CA ARG A 4 -5.30 -2.05 -15.45
C ARG A 4 -5.11 -0.59 -15.03
N HIS A 5 -5.85 0.31 -15.68
CA HIS A 5 -5.89 1.71 -15.26
C HIS A 5 -7.23 1.96 -14.57
N PHE A 6 -7.16 2.62 -13.41
CA PHE A 6 -8.31 3.08 -12.65
C PHE A 6 -8.29 4.60 -12.67
N THR A 7 -9.45 5.24 -12.77
CA THR A 7 -9.56 6.66 -12.47
C THR A 7 -9.35 6.90 -10.98
N ARG A 8 -9.04 8.13 -10.58
CA ARG A 8 -8.89 8.48 -9.17
C ARG A 8 -10.20 8.29 -8.39
N GLU A 9 -11.32 8.69 -8.99
CA GLU A 9 -12.67 8.50 -8.42
C GLU A 9 -12.98 7.02 -8.17
N GLN A 10 -12.63 6.14 -9.12
CA GLN A 10 -12.78 4.69 -8.92
C GLN A 10 -11.94 4.13 -7.78
N LEU A 11 -10.77 4.72 -7.52
CA LEU A 11 -9.92 4.31 -6.39
C LEU A 11 -10.48 4.85 -5.08
N GLU A 12 -10.96 6.09 -5.05
CA GLU A 12 -11.62 6.69 -3.90
C GLU A 12 -12.88 5.91 -3.47
N ASP A 13 -13.71 5.51 -4.43
CA ASP A 13 -14.89 4.65 -4.20
C ASP A 13 -14.51 3.29 -3.57
N LEU A 14 -13.29 2.80 -3.84
CA LEU A 14 -12.75 1.55 -3.29
C LEU A 14 -11.98 1.76 -1.97
N GLY A 15 -11.94 2.99 -1.45
CA GLY A 15 -11.22 3.33 -0.22
C GLY A 15 -9.70 3.48 -0.41
N ILE A 16 -9.26 3.91 -1.59
CA ILE A 16 -7.85 3.95 -1.96
C ILE A 16 -7.38 5.38 -2.27
N PRO A 17 -6.31 5.86 -1.62
CA PRO A 17 -5.57 5.19 -0.55
C PRO A 17 -6.41 5.08 0.74
N PRO A 18 -6.09 4.11 1.62
CA PRO A 18 -6.77 3.99 2.90
C PRO A 18 -6.61 5.26 3.73
N THR A 19 -7.64 5.58 4.52
CA THR A 19 -7.59 6.75 5.41
C THR A 19 -6.56 6.56 6.52
N ASP A 20 -6.47 5.34 7.05
CA ASP A 20 -5.44 4.92 7.98
C ASP A 20 -4.84 3.58 7.51
N PRO A 21 -3.54 3.53 7.16
CA PRO A 21 -2.90 2.31 6.69
C PRO A 21 -2.86 1.18 7.74
N ASP A 22 -3.04 1.49 9.03
CA ASP A 22 -3.07 0.50 10.11
C ASP A 22 -4.49 -0.02 10.43
N GLU A 23 -5.54 0.58 9.86
CA GLU A 23 -6.96 0.21 10.10
C GLU A 23 -7.69 -0.32 8.86
N ILE A 24 -6.98 -0.93 7.92
CA ILE A 24 -7.57 -1.46 6.67
C ILE A 24 -8.51 -2.66 6.87
N ASP A 25 -8.46 -3.32 8.03
CA ASP A 25 -9.27 -4.51 8.34
C ASP A 25 -10.78 -4.22 8.37
N PHE A 26 -11.17 -2.95 8.43
CA PHE A 26 -12.57 -2.51 8.42
C PHE A 26 -13.08 -2.11 7.02
N GLU A 27 -12.21 -2.10 6.01
CA GLU A 27 -12.58 -1.74 4.64
C GLU A 27 -12.92 -2.97 3.80
N GLU A 28 -14.10 -2.98 3.17
CA GLU A 28 -14.65 -4.17 2.48
C GLU A 28 -13.78 -4.64 1.31
N HIS A 29 -13.15 -3.71 0.60
CA HIS A 29 -12.43 -3.98 -0.65
C HIS A 29 -10.91 -4.10 -0.45
N LEU A 30 -10.39 -3.63 0.68
CA LEU A 30 -8.95 -3.64 0.96
C LEU A 30 -8.54 -4.99 1.55
N LEU A 31 -7.44 -5.52 1.04
CA LEU A 31 -6.91 -6.83 1.46
C LEU A 31 -5.58 -6.73 2.19
N ALA A 32 -4.78 -5.74 1.84
CA ALA A 32 -3.50 -5.45 2.48
C ALA A 32 -3.02 -4.05 2.09
N ASP A 33 -2.24 -3.43 2.96
CA ASP A 33 -1.53 -2.21 2.66
C ASP A 33 -0.07 -2.34 3.11
N GLU A 34 0.82 -2.47 2.13
CA GLU A 34 2.20 -2.86 2.34
C GLU A 34 3.11 -1.62 2.31
N HIS A 35 3.96 -1.45 3.33
CA HIS A 35 5.09 -0.54 3.24
C HIS A 35 6.11 -1.08 2.23
N VAL A 36 6.41 -0.31 1.18
CA VAL A 36 7.37 -0.71 0.14
C VAL A 36 8.76 -0.15 0.45
N THR A 37 8.84 1.15 0.69
CA THR A 37 10.10 1.83 1.01
C THR A 37 9.85 3.23 1.58
N THR A 38 10.88 3.83 2.15
CA THR A 38 10.87 5.22 2.60
C THR A 38 11.57 6.09 1.56
N LEU A 39 10.87 7.10 1.07
CA LEU A 39 11.40 8.16 0.20
C LEU A 39 11.99 9.29 1.06
N LYS A 40 12.35 10.42 0.45
CA LYS A 40 13.02 11.51 1.18
C LYS A 40 12.16 12.10 2.32
N TYR A 41 10.85 12.20 2.10
CA TYR A 41 9.91 12.83 3.02
C TYR A 41 8.60 12.02 3.21
N THR A 42 8.42 10.97 2.43
CA THR A 42 7.19 10.17 2.35
C THR A 42 7.52 8.68 2.41
N ALA A 43 6.52 7.85 2.67
CA ALA A 43 6.59 6.41 2.48
C ALA A 43 5.92 6.06 1.15
N LEU A 44 6.57 5.21 0.36
CA LEU A 44 5.91 4.54 -0.76
C LEU A 44 5.21 3.31 -0.21
N ARG A 45 3.90 3.24 -0.40
CA ARG A 45 3.04 2.15 0.04
C ARG A 45 2.40 1.46 -1.15
N ARG A 46 1.90 0.25 -0.93
CA ARG A 46 1.24 -0.57 -1.93
C ARG A 46 -0.04 -1.15 -1.34
N CYS A 47 -1.16 -0.58 -1.76
CA CYS A 47 -2.48 -1.05 -1.40
C CYS A 47 -2.89 -2.18 -2.34
N ILE A 48 -3.37 -3.28 -1.77
CA ILE A 48 -3.90 -4.46 -2.47
C ILE A 48 -5.40 -4.52 -2.17
N PHE A 49 -6.19 -4.59 -3.23
CA PHE A 49 -7.64 -4.50 -3.15
C PHE A 49 -8.33 -5.42 -4.15
N ARG A 50 -9.59 -5.71 -3.90
CA ARG A 50 -10.47 -6.43 -4.82
C ARG A 50 -11.36 -5.43 -5.55
N ALA A 51 -11.31 -5.43 -6.88
CA ALA A 51 -12.19 -4.59 -7.69
C ALA A 51 -13.59 -5.21 -7.80
N ASP A 52 -14.65 -4.43 -7.60
CA ASP A 52 -16.03 -4.92 -7.59
C ASP A 52 -16.55 -5.36 -8.95
N ASP A 53 -16.06 -4.72 -10.01
CA ASP A 53 -16.61 -4.90 -11.35
C ASP A 53 -16.22 -6.24 -11.99
N ASP A 54 -15.01 -6.73 -11.72
CA ASP A 54 -14.51 -8.00 -12.24
C ASP A 54 -14.15 -9.03 -11.15
N GLY A 55 -14.21 -8.62 -9.88
CA GLY A 55 -13.90 -9.45 -8.72
C GLY A 55 -12.43 -9.86 -8.62
N LEU A 56 -11.53 -9.28 -9.43
CA LEU A 56 -10.10 -9.59 -9.45
C LEU A 56 -9.33 -8.72 -8.44
N THR A 57 -8.14 -9.19 -8.08
CA THR A 57 -7.26 -8.48 -7.14
C THR A 57 -6.22 -7.66 -7.88
N TYR A 58 -6.05 -6.43 -7.43
CA TYR A 58 -5.12 -5.44 -7.97
C TYR A 58 -4.26 -4.85 -6.86
N ALA A 59 -3.11 -4.31 -7.25
CA ALA A 59 -2.25 -3.56 -6.36
C ALA A 59 -1.87 -2.22 -6.99
N VAL A 60 -2.02 -1.14 -6.22
CA VAL A 60 -1.65 0.22 -6.63
C VAL A 60 -0.67 0.79 -5.62
N LYS A 61 0.28 1.58 -6.11
CA LYS A 61 1.24 2.27 -5.26
C LYS A 61 0.81 3.71 -5.04
N TYR A 62 1.03 4.22 -3.84
CA TYR A 62 0.76 5.61 -3.48
C TYR A 62 1.80 6.09 -2.48
N GLU A 63 1.99 7.40 -2.39
CA GLU A 63 2.83 8.04 -1.40
C GLU A 63 1.99 8.53 -0.22
N ALA A 64 2.46 8.25 1.00
CA ALA A 64 1.87 8.69 2.24
C ALA A 64 2.91 9.45 3.09
N PRO A 65 2.49 10.34 4.00
CA PRO A 65 3.39 10.89 5.00
C PRO A 65 4.10 9.79 5.81
N ILE A 66 5.32 10.06 6.25
CA ILE A 66 6.00 9.16 7.20
C ILE A 66 5.44 9.47 8.59
N ASP A 67 4.90 8.46 9.28
CA ASP A 67 4.64 8.61 10.71
C ASP A 67 5.97 8.65 11.47
N VAL A 68 6.33 9.83 11.97
CA VAL A 68 7.51 10.07 12.81
C VAL A 68 7.11 10.52 14.23
N GLY A 69 5.87 10.25 14.64
CA GLY A 69 5.31 10.70 15.93
C GLY A 69 5.16 12.22 16.01
N ASP A 70 5.57 12.81 17.13
CA ASP A 70 5.38 14.24 17.44
C ASP A 70 6.20 15.23 16.57
N PHE A 71 6.94 14.74 15.57
CA PHE A 71 7.70 15.60 14.67
C PHE A 71 6.87 15.94 13.42
N GLU A 72 6.64 17.23 13.17
CA GLU A 72 6.04 17.66 11.90
C GLU A 72 6.98 17.33 10.73
N VAL A 73 6.59 16.34 9.94
CA VAL A 73 7.01 16.25 8.54
C VAL A 73 5.96 16.97 7.71
N GLY A 74 6.42 17.70 6.68
CA GLY A 74 5.50 18.42 5.79
C GLY A 74 4.48 17.50 5.13
N ASP A 75 3.42 18.10 4.60
CA ASP A 75 2.35 17.36 3.92
C ASP A 75 2.91 16.38 2.86
N GLY A 76 2.23 15.25 2.69
CA GLY A 76 2.51 14.32 1.60
C GLY A 76 2.37 15.00 0.23
N PRO A 77 2.87 14.39 -0.85
CA PRO A 77 2.71 14.94 -2.18
C PRO A 77 1.23 15.05 -2.53
N ASP A 78 0.89 16.07 -3.32
CA ASP A 78 -0.43 16.20 -3.93
C ASP A 78 -0.82 14.89 -4.62
N ASP A 79 -2.09 14.51 -4.48
CA ASP A 79 -2.68 13.33 -5.11
C ASP A 79 -1.92 12.02 -4.84
N HIS A 80 -1.27 11.90 -3.68
CA HIS A 80 -0.55 10.70 -3.26
C HIS A 80 0.57 10.28 -4.23
N GLY A 81 1.15 11.25 -4.94
CA GLY A 81 2.21 11.01 -5.94
C GLY A 81 1.70 10.42 -7.27
N TRP A 82 0.39 10.41 -7.50
CA TRP A 82 -0.21 9.98 -8.77
C TRP A 82 -0.19 11.08 -9.82
N TYR A 83 0.15 10.71 -11.06
CA TYR A 83 0.19 11.64 -12.19
C TYR A 83 -0.90 11.32 -13.22
N GLY A 84 -1.69 12.33 -13.57
CA GLY A 84 -2.79 12.23 -14.55
C GLY A 84 -4.10 11.69 -13.96
N ASP A 85 -5.10 11.57 -14.83
CA ASP A 85 -6.48 11.23 -14.43
C ASP A 85 -6.67 9.74 -14.10
N THR A 86 -5.69 8.91 -14.46
CA THR A 86 -5.73 7.46 -14.23
C THR A 86 -4.45 6.96 -13.59
N VAL A 87 -4.61 6.00 -12.69
CA VAL A 87 -3.54 5.35 -11.93
C VAL A 87 -3.39 3.91 -12.41
N LYS A 88 -2.14 3.47 -12.53
CA LYS A 88 -1.81 2.10 -12.91
C LYS A 88 -1.91 1.17 -11.71
N ALA A 89 -2.66 0.08 -11.87
CA ALA A 89 -2.69 -1.01 -10.91
C ALA A 89 -2.25 -2.33 -11.56
N ASP A 90 -1.39 -3.05 -10.87
CA ASP A 90 -0.92 -4.37 -11.28
C ASP A 90 -1.92 -5.43 -10.82
N ARG A 91 -2.38 -6.30 -11.72
CA ARG A 91 -3.13 -7.48 -11.30
C ARG A 91 -2.24 -8.42 -10.49
N VAL A 92 -2.74 -8.88 -9.34
CA VAL A 92 -2.01 -9.73 -8.41
C VAL A 92 -2.85 -10.94 -8.00
N GLU A 93 -2.17 -11.93 -7.41
CA GLU A 93 -2.80 -13.09 -6.78
C GLU A 93 -2.00 -13.43 -5.52
N PRO A 94 -2.63 -13.99 -4.47
CA PRO A 94 -1.92 -14.42 -3.29
C PRO A 94 -0.97 -15.57 -3.65
N ARG A 95 0.26 -15.49 -3.18
CA ARG A 95 1.26 -16.56 -3.29
C ARG A 95 2.00 -16.70 -1.98
N GLU A 96 2.08 -17.94 -1.49
CA GLU A 96 2.90 -18.27 -0.32
C GLU A 96 4.38 -18.17 -0.72
N VAL A 97 5.16 -17.45 0.09
CA VAL A 97 6.60 -17.23 -0.13
C VAL A 97 7.36 -17.53 1.17
N THR A 98 8.39 -18.36 1.08
CA THR A 98 9.34 -18.59 2.18
C THR A 98 10.44 -17.55 2.15
N VAL A 99 10.67 -16.86 3.27
CA VAL A 99 11.76 -15.88 3.42
C VAL A 99 12.81 -16.35 4.42
N VAL A 100 14.09 -16.15 4.10
CA VAL A 100 15.19 -16.32 5.06
C VAL A 100 15.33 -15.03 5.86
N ARG A 101 15.28 -15.12 7.19
CA ARG A 101 15.42 -13.98 8.11
C ARG A 101 16.57 -14.22 9.08
N TRP A 102 17.27 -13.14 9.43
CA TRP A 102 18.23 -13.14 10.52
C TRP A 102 17.50 -12.97 11.85
N GLU A 103 17.65 -13.96 12.73
CA GLU A 103 17.10 -13.93 14.08
C GLU A 103 18.24 -13.70 15.10
N PRO A 104 17.97 -13.05 16.25
CA PRO A 104 18.95 -12.97 17.33
C PRO A 104 19.40 -14.37 17.77
N VAL A 105 20.69 -14.54 18.02
CA VAL A 105 21.19 -15.76 18.65
C VAL A 105 20.86 -15.70 20.14
N SER A 106 20.03 -16.60 20.64
CA SER A 106 19.83 -16.77 22.08
C SER A 106 21.08 -17.38 22.69
N GLU A 107 21.77 -16.63 23.55
CA GLU A 107 22.85 -17.15 24.40
C GLU A 107 22.25 -17.94 25.58
N GLU A 108 21.67 -19.11 25.30
CA GLU A 108 21.33 -20.07 26.36
C GLU A 108 22.52 -21.01 26.62
N GLY A 109 23.34 -20.65 27.62
CA GLY A 109 24.15 -21.59 28.41
C GLY A 109 25.49 -22.05 27.81
N PHE A 110 26.57 -21.45 28.32
CA PHE A 110 27.83 -22.18 28.57
C PHE A 110 27.86 -22.63 30.03
#